data_AF-A0A0U2E2Y7-F1
#
_entry.id   AF-A0A0U2E2Y7-F1
#
_cell.length_a   1.000
_cell.length_b   1.000
_cell.length_c   1.000
_cell.angle_alpha   90.00
_cell.angle_beta   90.00
_cell.angle_gamma   90.00
#
_symmetry.space_group_name_H-M   'P 1'
#
loop_
_entity.id
_entity.type
_entity.pdbx_description
1 polymer ?
#
loop_
_entity_poly.entity_id
_entity_poly.type
_entity_poly.pdbx_seq_one_letter_code
_entity_poly.pdbx_strand_id
1 'polypeptide(L)'
;MFTTTTQVLGSSETARGKSWQWLIGFIETQGCLGIIKRKPHGAECLSLSISRPLKDTQILYHIKCLLGYGHVKLSTVGKYYVANREALANILPLKCSSGGGWFAGLIDGGGVFLVTLKHNPKAQEKKNVSFSLAISQAEGFVLGPLLEKLGGRIRKNGKDHTFIWEVKEKKALIRAVRLLKKHPLRTKRRVDFLKWCKALELTNYKSGLRYSPNRGESLGWKTHQQTKRFPTH
;
A
#
# COMPACT_ATOMS: atom_id res chain seq x y z
N MET A 1 15.12 -34.04 26.29
CA MET A 1 15.40 -33.10 25.19
C MET A 1 14.38 -33.31 24.07
N PHE A 2 13.26 -32.59 24.03
CA PHE A 2 12.44 -32.47 22.80
C PHE A 2 11.58 -31.21 22.90
N THR A 3 12.11 -30.11 22.39
CA THR A 3 11.33 -28.92 22.01
C THR A 3 11.97 -28.43 20.72
N THR A 4 11.23 -28.46 19.61
CA THR A 4 11.29 -27.53 18.45
C THR A 4 10.72 -28.24 17.20
N THR A 5 9.40 -28.22 17.02
CA THR A 5 8.80 -28.44 15.69
C THR A 5 7.55 -27.58 15.52
N THR A 6 6.82 -27.29 16.59
CA THR A 6 5.55 -26.54 16.54
C THR A 6 5.72 -25.04 16.23
N GLN A 7 6.86 -24.41 16.53
CA GLN A 7 7.02 -22.96 16.32
C GLN A 7 7.30 -22.55 14.85
N VAL A 8 7.82 -23.45 14.01
CA VAL A 8 8.21 -23.13 12.64
C VAL A 8 7.01 -23.10 11.68
N LEU A 9 6.02 -23.98 11.87
CA LEU A 9 4.81 -24.01 11.03
C LEU A 9 3.91 -22.78 11.23
N GLY A 10 3.72 -22.31 12.48
CA GLY A 10 2.89 -21.15 12.77
C GLY A 10 3.40 -19.84 12.14
N SER A 11 4.72 -19.71 11.94
CA SER A 11 5.32 -18.54 11.28
C SER A 11 5.06 -18.51 9.76
N SER A 12 5.10 -19.68 9.11
CA SER A 12 4.84 -19.83 7.66
C SER A 12 3.38 -19.59 7.29
N GLU A 13 2.44 -20.16 8.05
CA GLU A 13 1.00 -19.98 7.81
C GLU A 13 0.54 -18.54 8.09
N THR A 14 1.06 -17.90 9.13
CA THR A 14 0.73 -16.49 9.43
C THR A 14 1.34 -15.53 8.42
N ALA A 15 2.54 -15.80 7.90
CA ALA A 15 3.15 -15.02 6.81
C ALA A 15 2.42 -15.20 5.48
N ARG A 16 1.99 -16.43 5.18
CA ARG A 16 1.13 -16.76 4.04
C ARG A 16 -0.21 -16.04 4.14
N GLY A 17 -0.87 -16.10 5.31
CA GLY A 17 -2.12 -15.39 5.58
C GLY A 17 -2.03 -13.88 5.39
N LYS A 18 -0.96 -13.24 5.89
CA LYS A 18 -0.71 -11.80 5.65
C LYS A 18 -0.55 -11.48 4.16
N SER A 19 0.09 -12.37 3.40
CA SER A 19 0.31 -12.21 1.97
C SER A 19 -0.98 -12.36 1.16
N TRP A 20 -1.87 -13.28 1.56
CA TRP A 20 -3.19 -13.43 0.96
C TRP A 20 -4.08 -12.22 1.19
N GLN A 21 -4.15 -11.71 2.43
CA GLN A 21 -4.95 -10.53 2.74
C GLN A 21 -4.48 -9.33 1.90
N TRP A 22 -3.16 -9.13 1.78
CA TRP A 22 -2.60 -8.12 0.88
C TRP A 22 -3.02 -8.32 -0.58
N LEU A 23 -2.99 -9.56 -1.09
CA LEU A 23 -3.36 -9.84 -2.47
C LEU A 23 -4.84 -9.52 -2.75
N ILE A 24 -5.74 -9.84 -1.81
CA ILE A 24 -7.17 -9.55 -1.94
C ILE A 24 -7.40 -8.04 -2.10
N GLY A 25 -6.85 -7.22 -1.20
CA GLY A 25 -7.00 -5.76 -1.30
C GLY A 25 -6.38 -5.18 -2.58
N PHE A 26 -5.28 -5.79 -3.05
CA PHE A 26 -4.67 -5.38 -4.32
C PHE A 26 -5.54 -5.75 -5.53
N ILE A 27 -6.18 -6.94 -5.52
CA ILE A 27 -7.12 -7.37 -6.56
C ILE A 27 -8.38 -6.51 -6.56
N GLU A 28 -8.92 -6.15 -5.40
CA GLU A 28 -10.12 -5.28 -5.33
C GLU A 28 -9.91 -3.91 -5.97
N THR A 29 -8.67 -3.44 -6.07
CA THR A 29 -8.33 -2.14 -6.65
C THR A 29 -7.79 -2.21 -8.07
N GLN A 30 -7.17 -3.31 -8.48
CA GLN A 30 -6.44 -3.43 -9.77
C GLN A 30 -6.82 -4.66 -10.58
N GLY A 31 -7.63 -5.56 -10.01
CA GLY A 31 -8.07 -6.79 -10.63
C GLY A 31 -9.24 -6.56 -11.58
N CYS A 32 -9.26 -7.34 -12.65
CA CYS A 32 -10.37 -7.43 -13.58
C CYS A 32 -10.80 -8.89 -13.65
N LEU A 33 -12.07 -9.14 -13.28
CA LEU A 33 -12.73 -10.41 -13.52
C LEU A 33 -13.45 -10.34 -14.87
N GLY A 34 -13.27 -11.36 -15.71
CA GLY A 34 -13.90 -11.41 -17.02
C GLY A 34 -14.08 -12.83 -17.52
N ILE A 35 -14.99 -13.02 -18.46
CA ILE A 35 -15.26 -14.31 -19.09
C ILE A 35 -14.46 -14.38 -20.41
N ILE A 36 -13.67 -15.43 -20.58
CA ILE A 36 -12.91 -15.71 -21.79
C ILE A 36 -13.51 -16.92 -22.49
N LYS A 37 -13.77 -16.81 -23.80
CA LYS A 37 -14.18 -17.94 -24.63
C LYS A 37 -12.94 -18.74 -25.06
N ARG A 38 -12.89 -20.02 -24.71
CA ARG A 38 -11.85 -20.93 -25.22
C ARG A 38 -12.27 -21.46 -26.60
N LYS A 39 -11.41 -21.28 -27.60
CA LYS A 39 -11.54 -21.96 -28.91
C LYS A 39 -10.90 -23.35 -28.82
N PRO A 40 -11.44 -24.39 -29.51
CA PRO A 40 -12.53 -24.34 -30.48
C PRO A 40 -13.92 -24.66 -29.92
N HIS A 41 -14.05 -25.18 -28.70
CA HIS A 41 -15.32 -25.72 -28.17
C HIS A 41 -16.24 -24.70 -27.49
N GLY A 42 -15.98 -23.39 -27.61
CA GLY A 42 -16.88 -22.34 -27.13
C GLY A 42 -17.05 -22.26 -25.60
N ALA A 43 -16.32 -23.08 -24.83
CA ALA A 43 -16.42 -23.10 -23.38
C ALA A 43 -16.00 -21.74 -22.80
N GLU A 44 -16.93 -21.11 -22.08
CA GLU A 44 -16.70 -19.90 -21.32
C GLU A 44 -15.96 -20.22 -20.03
N CYS A 45 -14.84 -19.51 -19.80
CA CYS A 45 -14.03 -19.69 -18.62
C CYS A 45 -13.87 -18.35 -17.91
N LEU A 46 -14.12 -18.33 -16.61
CA LEU A 46 -13.82 -17.17 -15.78
C LEU A 46 -12.30 -16.93 -15.81
N SER A 47 -11.93 -15.66 -15.79
CA SER A 47 -10.55 -15.22 -15.72
C SER A 47 -10.41 -14.09 -14.73
N LEU A 48 -9.31 -14.11 -13.99
CA LEU A 48 -8.82 -12.99 -13.21
C LEU A 48 -7.57 -12.46 -13.90
N SER A 49 -7.51 -11.15 -14.10
CA SER A 49 -6.31 -10.51 -14.61
C SER A 49 -5.97 -9.23 -13.87
N ILE A 50 -4.68 -8.90 -13.84
CA ILE A 50 -4.15 -7.68 -13.23
C ILE A 50 -3.18 -7.09 -14.23
N SER A 51 -3.38 -5.82 -14.59
CA SER A 51 -2.56 -5.12 -15.56
C SER A 51 -1.77 -4.00 -14.90
N ARG A 52 -0.50 -3.82 -15.27
CA ARG A 52 0.37 -2.77 -14.76
C ARG A 52 1.25 -2.20 -15.88
N PRO A 53 1.65 -0.91 -15.78
CA PRO A 53 2.68 -0.35 -16.65
C PRO A 53 3.96 -1.20 -16.61
N LEU A 54 4.70 -1.26 -17.72
CA LEU A 54 5.91 -2.10 -17.82
C LEU A 54 6.93 -1.85 -16.71
N LYS A 55 7.09 -0.57 -16.32
CA LYS A 55 7.95 -0.14 -15.21
C LYS A 55 7.61 -0.78 -13.86
N ASP A 56 6.40 -1.29 -13.68
CA ASP A 56 5.89 -1.86 -12.43
C ASP A 56 5.59 -3.37 -12.55
N THR A 57 6.10 -4.04 -13.58
CA THR A 57 5.85 -5.48 -13.85
C THR A 57 6.36 -6.42 -12.77
N GLN A 58 7.33 -5.99 -11.95
CA GLN A 58 7.86 -6.78 -10.84
C GLN A 58 6.76 -7.31 -9.89
N ILE A 59 5.70 -6.51 -9.65
CA ILE A 59 4.59 -6.93 -8.80
C ILE A 59 3.80 -8.09 -9.40
N LEU A 60 3.72 -8.19 -10.73
CA LEU A 60 3.02 -9.27 -11.42
C LEU A 60 3.73 -10.60 -11.23
N TYR A 61 5.07 -10.60 -11.29
CA TYR A 61 5.87 -11.79 -10.99
C TYR A 61 5.80 -12.15 -9.51
N HIS A 62 5.80 -11.17 -8.61
CA HIS A 62 5.55 -11.41 -7.18
C HIS A 62 4.20 -12.11 -6.94
N ILE A 63 3.14 -11.65 -7.60
CA ILE A 63 1.81 -12.28 -7.52
C ILE A 63 1.82 -13.70 -8.08
N LYS A 64 2.47 -13.92 -9.23
CA LYS A 64 2.64 -15.26 -9.81
C LYS A 64 3.35 -16.21 -8.84
N CYS A 65 4.44 -15.77 -8.20
CA CYS A 65 5.16 -16.57 -7.20
C CYS A 65 4.30 -16.84 -5.95
N LEU A 66 3.52 -15.86 -5.51
CA LEU A 66 2.64 -16.00 -4.34
C LEU A 66 1.51 -17.01 -4.59
N LEU A 67 0.93 -16.99 -5.80
CA LEU A 67 -0.15 -17.90 -6.20
C LEU A 67 0.38 -19.28 -6.59
N GLY A 68 1.61 -19.37 -7.10
CA GLY A 68 2.21 -20.61 -7.61
C GLY A 68 1.74 -21.00 -9.02
N TYR A 69 0.82 -20.22 -9.61
CA TYR A 69 0.26 -20.46 -10.94
C TYR A 69 -0.02 -19.14 -11.67
N GLY A 70 -0.54 -19.25 -12.89
CA GLY A 70 -0.87 -18.10 -13.74
C GLY A 70 0.25 -17.67 -14.67
N HIS A 71 -0.07 -16.76 -15.57
CA HIS A 71 0.82 -16.32 -16.64
C HIS A 71 1.02 -14.81 -16.58
N VAL A 72 2.26 -14.37 -16.83
CA VAL A 72 2.59 -12.96 -17.05
C VAL A 72 2.91 -12.80 -18.52
N LYS A 73 2.14 -11.96 -19.21
CA LYS A 73 2.38 -11.54 -20.59
C LYS A 73 2.86 -10.09 -20.58
N LEU A 74 3.96 -9.83 -21.28
CA LEU A 74 4.48 -8.49 -21.49
C LEU A 74 4.15 -8.06 -22.92
N SER A 75 3.49 -6.93 -23.08
CA SER A 75 3.23 -6.26 -24.36
C SER A 75 3.46 -4.76 -24.15
N THR A 76 2.57 -3.89 -24.61
CA THR A 76 2.55 -2.46 -24.24
C THR A 76 2.33 -2.24 -22.73
N VAL A 77 1.64 -3.18 -22.09
CA VAL A 77 1.45 -3.28 -20.64
C VAL A 77 1.81 -4.68 -20.17
N GLY A 78 2.22 -4.79 -18.90
CA GLY A 78 2.36 -6.10 -18.25
C GLY A 78 1.00 -6.58 -17.77
N LYS A 79 0.66 -7.83 -18.07
CA LYS A 79 -0.60 -8.44 -17.65
C LYS A 79 -0.34 -9.79 -17.00
N TYR A 80 -0.70 -9.90 -15.72
CA TYR A 80 -0.87 -11.18 -15.06
C TYR A 80 -2.29 -11.69 -15.32
N TYR A 81 -2.46 -12.97 -15.59
CA TYR A 81 -3.79 -13.58 -15.71
C TYR A 81 -3.83 -15.04 -15.29
N VAL A 82 -4.99 -15.44 -14.78
CA VAL A 82 -5.37 -16.80 -14.41
C VAL A 82 -6.70 -17.11 -15.06
N ALA A 83 -6.76 -18.20 -15.81
CA ALA A 83 -7.98 -18.71 -16.44
C ALA A 83 -8.18 -20.21 -16.15
N ASN A 84 -7.62 -20.70 -15.04
CA ASN A 84 -7.82 -22.07 -14.57
C ASN A 84 -8.95 -22.07 -13.52
N ARG A 85 -9.95 -22.93 -13.71
CA ARG A 85 -11.11 -23.06 -12.82
C ARG A 85 -10.72 -23.41 -11.38
N GLU A 86 -9.81 -24.37 -11.19
CA GLU A 86 -9.35 -24.79 -9.84
C GLU A 86 -8.60 -23.66 -9.15
N ALA A 87 -7.73 -22.99 -9.89
CA ALA A 87 -6.97 -21.84 -9.43
C ALA A 87 -7.87 -20.67 -9.00
N LEU A 88 -8.97 -20.43 -9.73
CA LEU A 88 -9.95 -19.41 -9.37
C LEU A 88 -10.83 -19.85 -8.19
N ALA A 89 -11.18 -21.14 -8.11
CA ALA A 89 -11.88 -21.70 -6.96
C ALA A 89 -11.06 -21.56 -5.66
N ASN A 90 -9.73 -21.44 -5.73
CA ASN A 90 -8.89 -21.14 -4.57
C ASN A 90 -8.80 -19.64 -4.23
N ILE A 91 -9.06 -18.73 -5.19
CA ILE A 91 -8.94 -17.27 -5.00
C ILE A 91 -10.27 -16.64 -4.57
N LEU A 92 -11.39 -17.10 -5.15
CA LEU A 92 -12.71 -16.50 -4.95
C LEU A 92 -13.34 -16.69 -3.56
N PRO A 93 -13.19 -17.84 -2.86
CA PRO A 93 -13.76 -18.02 -1.52
C PRO A 93 -12.90 -17.38 -0.42
N LEU A 94 -11.86 -16.61 -0.78
CA LEU A 94 -11.00 -15.98 0.22
C LEU A 94 -11.81 -14.98 1.05
N LYS A 95 -12.07 -15.36 2.30
CA LYS A 95 -12.71 -14.50 3.28
C LYS A 95 -11.80 -13.30 3.55
N CYS A 96 -12.23 -12.14 3.11
CA CYS A 96 -11.58 -10.88 3.45
C CYS A 96 -11.71 -10.69 4.98
N SER A 97 -10.58 -10.68 5.68
CA SER A 97 -10.55 -10.05 6.99
C SER A 97 -10.18 -8.60 6.70
N SER A 98 -11.00 -7.62 7.09
CA SER A 98 -10.67 -6.19 6.96
C SER A 98 -9.53 -5.79 7.92
N GLY A 99 -8.42 -6.54 7.88
CA GLY A 99 -7.23 -6.42 8.69
C GLY A 99 -6.12 -5.66 7.96
N GLY A 100 -5.02 -5.40 8.66
CA GLY A 100 -3.95 -4.52 8.17
C GLY A 100 -3.30 -4.96 6.86
N GLY A 101 -3.25 -6.27 6.56
CA GLY A 101 -2.73 -6.79 5.29
C GLY A 101 -3.60 -6.38 4.11
N TRP A 102 -4.92 -6.50 4.24
CA TRP A 102 -5.88 -6.11 3.22
C TRP A 102 -5.83 -4.60 2.93
N PHE A 103 -5.77 -3.77 3.98
CA PHE A 103 -5.58 -2.32 3.81
C PHE A 103 -4.29 -1.97 3.07
N ALA A 104 -3.18 -2.65 3.38
CA ALA A 104 -1.92 -2.44 2.66
C ALA A 104 -2.05 -2.81 1.18
N GLY A 105 -2.78 -3.89 0.87
CA GLY A 105 -3.12 -4.28 -0.50
C GLY A 105 -3.92 -3.23 -1.26
N LEU A 106 -4.99 -2.73 -0.64
CA LEU A 106 -5.80 -1.65 -1.21
C LEU A 106 -4.97 -0.39 -1.49
N ILE A 107 -4.11 0.00 -0.54
CA ILE A 107 -3.24 1.16 -0.68
C ILE A 107 -2.18 0.93 -1.77
N ASP A 108 -1.61 -0.27 -1.88
CA ASP A 108 -0.68 -0.60 -2.96
C ASP A 108 -1.33 -0.52 -4.35
N GLY A 109 -2.58 -0.92 -4.45
CA GLY A 109 -3.30 -0.90 -5.72
C GLY A 109 -3.79 0.49 -6.10
N GLY A 110 -4.37 1.25 -5.17
CA GLY A 110 -5.05 2.53 -5.46
C GLY A 110 -4.66 3.74 -4.61
N GLY A 111 -3.83 3.59 -3.56
CA GLY A 111 -3.62 4.63 -2.54
C GLY A 111 -2.59 5.71 -2.86
N VAL A 112 -3.00 6.98 -2.80
CA VAL A 112 -2.16 8.13 -3.11
C VAL A 112 -1.73 8.85 -1.83
N PHE A 113 -0.43 9.11 -1.69
CA PHE A 113 0.15 9.94 -0.63
C PHE A 113 0.37 11.35 -1.15
N LEU A 114 -0.35 12.33 -0.60
CA LEU A 114 -0.27 13.72 -1.03
C LEU A 114 0.39 14.60 0.03
N VAL A 115 1.25 15.50 -0.45
CA VAL A 115 1.77 16.65 0.29
C VAL A 115 1.35 17.90 -0.48
N THR A 116 0.59 18.77 0.15
CA THR A 116 0.15 20.04 -0.46
C THR A 116 0.81 21.20 0.26
N LEU A 117 1.48 22.06 -0.50
CA LEU A 117 2.03 23.32 -0.02
C LEU A 117 1.03 24.42 -0.35
N LYS A 118 0.36 24.97 0.67
CA LYS A 118 -0.51 26.12 0.50
C LYS A 118 0.29 27.40 0.74
N HIS A 119 0.34 28.23 -0.29
CA HIS A 119 0.81 29.60 -0.16
C HIS A 119 -0.34 30.45 0.40
N ASN A 120 -0.12 31.10 1.54
CA ASN A 120 -1.03 32.11 2.04
C ASN A 120 -0.36 33.48 1.85
N PRO A 121 -0.79 34.29 0.87
CA PRO A 121 -0.19 35.59 0.61
C PRO A 121 -0.32 36.57 1.78
N LYS A 122 -1.22 36.30 2.75
CA LYS A 122 -1.42 37.11 3.96
C LYS A 122 -0.57 36.66 5.16
N ALA A 123 0.10 35.50 5.09
CA ALA A 123 0.96 35.00 6.16
C ALA A 123 2.42 35.15 5.73
N GLN A 124 3.13 36.10 6.33
CA GLN A 124 4.43 36.58 5.85
C GLN A 124 5.53 35.49 5.77
N GLU A 125 5.40 34.34 6.47
CA GLU A 125 6.53 33.37 6.55
C GLU A 125 6.18 31.87 6.56
N LYS A 126 4.91 31.45 6.73
CA LYS A 126 4.59 30.01 6.85
C LYS A 126 3.82 29.46 5.65
N LYS A 127 4.53 28.73 4.78
CA LYS A 127 3.89 27.78 3.85
C LYS A 127 3.15 26.72 4.66
N ASN A 128 1.82 26.67 4.52
CA ASN A 128 1.00 25.69 5.21
C ASN A 128 1.11 24.35 4.48
N VAL A 129 1.84 23.40 5.07
CA VAL A 129 1.98 22.05 4.54
C VAL A 129 0.82 21.19 5.07
N SER A 130 0.05 20.58 4.18
CA SER A 130 -0.98 19.61 4.54
C SER A 130 -0.69 18.25 3.91
N PHE A 131 -0.98 17.19 4.66
CA PHE A 131 -0.77 15.82 4.24
C PHE A 131 -2.09 15.10 4.08
N SER A 132 -2.20 14.26 3.05
CA SER A 132 -3.34 13.35 2.94
C SER A 132 -2.96 12.00 2.37
N LEU A 133 -3.75 11.00 2.75
CA LEU A 133 -3.79 9.68 2.12
C LEU A 133 -5.18 9.52 1.51
N ALA A 134 -5.26 9.14 0.24
CA ALA A 134 -6.52 8.99 -0.46
C ALA A 134 -6.58 7.70 -1.29
N ILE A 135 -7.76 7.11 -1.43
CA ILE A 135 -8.06 6.02 -2.36
C ILE A 135 -9.32 6.40 -3.12
N SER A 136 -9.31 6.20 -4.44
CA SER A 136 -10.50 6.35 -5.29
C SER A 136 -11.01 4.96 -5.73
N GLN A 137 -12.32 4.78 -5.70
CA GLN A 137 -13.03 3.55 -6.11
C GLN A 137 -14.31 3.91 -6.85
N ALA A 138 -14.77 3.03 -7.75
CA ALA A 138 -16.07 3.19 -8.40
C ALA A 138 -17.21 2.96 -7.40
N GLU A 139 -17.08 1.95 -6.53
CA GLU A 139 -18.08 1.59 -5.54
C GLU A 139 -17.68 2.09 -4.14
N GLY A 140 -18.55 2.93 -3.54
CA GLY A 140 -18.27 3.55 -2.24
C GLY A 140 -18.21 2.57 -1.07
N PHE A 141 -18.91 1.44 -1.14
CA PHE A 141 -18.97 0.47 -0.04
C PHE A 141 -17.60 -0.18 0.24
N VAL A 142 -16.75 -0.33 -0.78
CA VAL A 142 -15.37 -0.85 -0.67
C VAL A 142 -14.53 0.03 0.27
N LEU A 143 -14.89 1.31 0.39
CA LEU A 143 -14.20 2.28 1.24
C LEU A 143 -14.71 2.32 2.69
N GLY A 144 -15.84 1.69 2.99
CA GLY A 144 -16.44 1.66 4.33
C GLY A 144 -15.48 1.17 5.41
N PRO A 145 -14.82 0.00 5.22
CA PRO A 145 -13.86 -0.50 6.20
C PRO A 145 -12.66 0.42 6.45
N LEU A 146 -12.24 1.21 5.46
CA LEU A 146 -11.18 2.23 5.63
C LEU A 146 -11.63 3.34 6.56
N LEU A 147 -12.88 3.81 6.39
CA LEU A 147 -13.47 4.82 7.25
C LEU A 147 -13.59 4.32 8.69
N GLU A 148 -14.09 3.11 8.91
CA GLU A 148 -14.25 2.52 10.24
C GLU A 148 -12.90 2.31 10.94
N LYS A 149 -11.89 1.78 10.23
CA LYS A 149 -10.61 1.43 10.84
C LYS A 149 -9.68 2.61 11.04
N LEU A 150 -9.60 3.50 10.06
CA LEU A 150 -8.61 4.57 10.02
C LEU A 150 -9.23 5.94 10.28
N GLY A 151 -10.55 6.11 10.13
CA GLY A 151 -11.23 7.38 10.12
C GLY A 151 -11.15 8.05 8.76
N GLY A 152 -11.24 9.38 8.73
CA GLY A 152 -11.24 10.18 7.51
C GLY A 152 -12.65 10.49 7.03
N ARG A 153 -12.80 10.68 5.72
CA ARG A 153 -14.06 11.02 5.08
C ARG A 153 -14.18 10.36 3.72
N ILE A 154 -15.40 9.96 3.36
CA ILE A 154 -15.74 9.53 1.99
C ILE A 154 -16.50 10.66 1.33
N ARG A 155 -16.09 11.02 0.11
CA ARG A 155 -16.79 12.02 -0.71
C ARG A 155 -17.01 11.47 -2.12
N LYS A 156 -18.12 11.84 -2.75
CA LYS A 156 -18.36 11.57 -4.17
C LYS A 156 -17.54 12.55 -5.02
N ASN A 157 -16.88 12.05 -6.04
CA ASN A 157 -16.23 12.84 -7.07
C ASN A 157 -17.27 13.14 -8.16
N GLY A 158 -17.61 14.41 -8.33
CA GLY A 158 -18.66 14.83 -9.28
C GLY A 158 -18.29 14.63 -10.74
N LYS A 159 -16.99 14.51 -11.07
CA LYS A 159 -16.53 14.39 -12.46
C LYS A 159 -16.70 12.99 -13.05
N ASP A 160 -16.34 11.97 -12.26
CA ASP A 160 -16.21 10.59 -12.78
C ASP A 160 -17.15 9.61 -12.06
N HIS A 161 -18.12 10.12 -11.29
CA HIS A 161 -19.04 9.34 -10.44
C HIS A 161 -18.37 8.38 -9.44
N THR A 162 -17.07 8.51 -9.20
CA THR A 162 -16.30 7.71 -8.25
C THR A 162 -16.44 8.21 -6.81
N PHE A 163 -16.05 7.38 -5.84
CA PHE A 163 -15.92 7.75 -4.44
C PHE A 163 -14.44 7.90 -4.09
N ILE A 164 -14.15 8.86 -3.21
CA ILE A 164 -12.81 9.13 -2.70
C ILE A 164 -12.86 9.07 -1.18
N TRP A 165 -12.17 8.10 -0.61
CA TRP A 165 -11.83 8.10 0.80
C TRP A 165 -10.55 8.92 0.99
N GLU A 166 -10.55 9.83 1.96
CA GLU A 166 -9.42 10.71 2.21
C GLU A 166 -9.22 10.93 3.72
N VAL A 167 -7.96 10.81 4.16
CA VAL A 167 -7.53 11.13 5.51
C VAL A 167 -6.67 12.38 5.48
N LYS A 168 -7.03 13.39 6.29
CA LYS A 168 -6.19 14.59 6.56
C LYS A 168 -5.90 14.80 8.04
N GLU A 169 -6.73 14.20 8.90
CA GLU A 169 -6.67 14.44 10.33
C GLU A 169 -5.42 13.78 10.94
N LYS A 170 -4.76 14.53 11.84
CA LYS A 170 -3.57 14.11 12.58
C LYS A 170 -3.63 12.68 13.10
N LYS A 171 -4.65 12.37 13.90
CA LYS A 171 -4.77 11.08 14.57
C LYS A 171 -4.95 9.94 13.56
N ALA A 172 -5.74 10.18 12.53
CA ALA A 172 -6.00 9.22 11.45
C ALA A 172 -4.74 8.96 10.60
N LEU A 173 -3.95 9.99 10.26
CA LEU A 173 -2.66 9.81 9.59
C LEU A 173 -1.68 9.00 10.44
N ILE A 174 -1.65 9.23 11.76
CA ILE A 174 -0.82 8.44 12.68
C ILE A 174 -1.22 6.97 12.67
N ARG A 175 -2.53 6.67 12.69
CA ARG A 175 -3.04 5.30 12.56
C ARG A 175 -2.63 4.66 11.24
N ALA A 176 -2.76 5.38 10.12
CA ALA A 176 -2.36 4.90 8.80
C ALA A 176 -0.85 4.59 8.73
N VAL A 177 0.00 5.47 9.25
CA VAL A 177 1.46 5.23 9.31
C VAL A 177 1.78 4.00 10.16
N ARG A 178 1.14 3.83 11.33
CA ARG A 178 1.34 2.65 12.18
C ARG A 178 0.93 1.36 11.47
N LEU A 179 -0.21 1.39 10.77
CA LEU A 179 -0.69 0.26 9.99
C LEU A 179 0.31 -0.13 8.90
N LEU A 180 0.78 0.83 8.10
CA LEU A 180 1.71 0.60 6.99
C LEU A 180 3.13 0.25 7.44
N LYS A 181 3.53 0.64 8.66
CA LYS A 181 4.76 0.13 9.30
C LYS A 181 4.64 -1.34 9.68
N LYS A 182 3.46 -1.77 10.16
CA LYS A 182 3.20 -3.17 10.53
C LYS A 182 2.94 -4.07 9.32
N HIS A 183 2.33 -3.51 8.28
CA HIS A 183 1.98 -4.19 7.02
C HIS A 183 2.60 -3.42 5.85
N PRO A 184 3.86 -3.71 5.50
CA PRO A 184 4.59 -2.94 4.51
C PRO A 184 4.00 -3.10 3.10
N LEU A 185 3.97 -1.99 2.38
CA LEU A 185 3.66 -1.94 0.96
C LEU A 185 4.70 -2.71 0.14
N ARG A 186 4.27 -3.30 -0.97
CA ARG A 186 5.05 -4.17 -1.85
C ARG A 186 5.31 -3.55 -3.23
N THR A 187 4.62 -2.47 -3.58
CA THR A 187 4.86 -1.74 -4.83
C THR A 187 5.80 -0.55 -4.63
N LYS A 188 6.09 0.19 -5.71
CA LYS A 188 6.80 1.48 -5.64
C LYS A 188 6.12 2.49 -4.72
N ARG A 189 4.83 2.33 -4.42
CA ARG A 189 4.14 3.15 -3.42
C ARG A 189 4.77 3.05 -2.03
N ARG A 190 5.53 1.99 -1.73
CA ARG A 190 6.37 1.94 -0.52
C ARG A 190 7.36 3.12 -0.49
N VAL A 191 8.02 3.40 -1.61
CA VAL A 191 8.97 4.53 -1.71
C VAL A 191 8.24 5.86 -1.51
N ASP A 192 7.06 6.02 -2.11
CA ASP A 192 6.23 7.22 -1.96
C ASP A 192 5.79 7.40 -0.49
N PHE A 193 5.36 6.32 0.16
CA PHE A 193 5.03 6.31 1.58
C PHE A 193 6.21 6.73 2.47
N LEU A 194 7.41 6.23 2.17
CA LEU A 194 8.62 6.57 2.93
C LEU A 194 9.00 8.04 2.75
N LYS A 195 8.95 8.56 1.52
CA LYS A 195 9.16 9.98 1.23
C LYS A 195 8.12 10.86 1.95
N TRP A 196 6.86 10.44 1.91
CA TRP A 196 5.76 11.13 2.58
C TRP A 196 5.91 11.13 4.11
N CYS A 197 6.32 10.00 4.69
CA CYS A 197 6.67 9.90 6.11
C CYS A 197 7.82 10.85 6.46
N LYS A 198 8.87 10.91 5.64
CA LYS A 198 10.00 11.81 5.88
C LYS A 198 9.56 13.28 5.86
N ALA A 199 8.70 13.67 4.92
CA ALA A 199 8.12 15.01 4.86
C ALA A 199 7.25 15.34 6.09
N LEU A 200 6.47 14.38 6.59
CA LEU A 200 5.71 14.52 7.85
C LEU A 200 6.62 14.78 9.07
N GLU A 201 7.77 14.11 9.14
CA GLU A 201 8.73 14.31 10.23
C GLU A 201 9.35 15.70 10.22
N LEU A 202 9.79 16.15 9.03
CA LEU A 202 10.45 17.45 8.84
C LEU A 202 9.51 18.63 9.16
N THR A 203 8.21 18.45 8.98
CA THR A 203 7.17 19.47 9.24
C THR A 203 6.69 19.50 10.69
N ASN A 204 7.41 18.84 11.62
CA ASN A 204 7.21 18.91 13.07
C ASN A 204 5.92 18.26 13.61
N TYR A 205 5.59 17.05 13.15
CA TYR A 205 4.74 16.10 13.91
C TYR A 205 5.50 15.43 15.07
N LYS A 206 6.16 16.23 15.91
CA LYS A 206 7.18 15.72 16.86
C LYS A 206 6.69 14.87 18.03
N SER A 207 5.39 14.68 18.25
CA SER A 207 4.90 13.92 19.42
C SER A 207 4.45 12.47 19.19
N GLY A 208 4.57 11.88 17.98
CA GLY A 208 4.10 10.49 17.82
C GLY A 208 4.51 9.68 16.58
N LEU A 209 5.35 10.23 15.69
CA LEU A 209 5.71 9.60 14.42
C LEU A 209 7.22 9.48 14.20
N ARG A 210 8.01 9.10 15.20
CA ARG A 210 9.42 8.75 14.91
C ARG A 210 9.45 7.54 13.96
N TYR A 211 9.90 7.76 12.74
CA TYR A 211 10.39 6.77 11.80
C TYR A 211 11.89 6.61 12.09
N SER A 212 12.27 5.47 12.65
CA SER A 212 13.68 5.06 12.73
C SER A 212 13.94 4.22 11.48
N PRO A 213 14.73 4.69 10.51
CA PRO A 213 14.89 3.97 9.24
C PRO A 213 15.56 2.63 9.43
N ASN A 214 16.51 2.49 10.36
CA ASN A 214 17.31 1.29 10.51
C ASN A 214 17.70 1.08 11.98
N ARG A 215 17.61 -0.16 12.47
CA ARG A 215 18.30 -0.61 13.68
C ARG A 215 19.42 -1.60 13.27
N GLY A 216 20.20 -1.17 12.29
CA GLY A 216 21.36 -1.86 11.73
C GLY A 216 22.04 -0.90 10.76
N GLU A 217 23.33 -0.64 10.99
CA GLU A 217 24.21 0.24 10.20
C GLU A 217 24.04 1.75 10.45
N SER A 218 24.72 2.20 11.51
CA SER A 218 25.18 3.57 11.67
C SER A 218 26.34 3.85 10.72
N LEU A 219 26.09 4.46 9.57
CA LEU A 219 27.12 5.24 8.88
C LEU A 219 27.16 6.63 9.50
N GLY A 220 28.30 6.92 10.12
CA GLY A 220 28.54 8.12 10.90
C GLY A 220 28.64 9.36 10.03
N TRP A 221 27.84 10.36 10.37
CA TRP A 221 28.20 11.76 10.20
C TRP A 221 27.99 12.48 11.54
N LYS A 222 29.04 12.43 12.36
CA LYS A 222 29.26 13.37 13.46
C LYS A 222 30.71 13.81 13.35
N THR A 223 30.92 15.02 12.82
CA THR A 223 31.80 16.08 13.37
C THR A 223 32.02 17.13 12.29
N HIS A 224 31.25 18.22 12.35
CA HIS A 224 31.73 19.55 11.98
C HIS A 224 30.78 20.58 12.61
N GLN A 225 30.98 20.83 13.90
CA GLN A 225 30.64 22.08 14.58
C GLN A 225 31.12 21.95 16.02
N GLN A 226 32.38 22.30 16.27
CA GLN A 226 32.88 22.88 17.53
C GLN A 226 34.41 22.99 17.48
N THR A 227 34.90 24.19 17.20
CA THR A 227 36.24 24.77 17.51
C THR A 227 36.29 26.07 16.71
N LYS A 228 36.48 27.28 17.24
CA LYS A 228 36.92 27.80 18.54
C LYS A 228 36.27 29.18 18.74
N ARG A 229 35.76 29.47 19.94
CA ARG A 229 35.72 30.83 20.48
C ARG A 229 37.12 31.11 21.04
N PHE A 230 37.76 32.19 20.61
CA PHE A 230 38.96 32.71 21.27
C PHE A 230 38.55 33.81 22.25
N PRO A 231 39.10 33.88 23.47
CA PRO A 231 39.00 35.06 24.31
C PRO A 231 40.11 36.06 23.98
N THR A 232 39.74 37.32 24.06
CA THR A 232 40.59 38.51 24.08
C THR A 232 41.41 38.60 25.35
N HIS A 233 42.72 38.83 25.21
CA HIS A 233 43.55 39.65 26.09
C HIS A 233 44.59 40.36 25.24
#